data_AF-A0A354PFF7-F1
#
_entry.id   AF-A0A354PFF7-F1
#
_cell.length_a   1.000
_cell.length_b   1.000
_cell.length_c   1.000
_cell.angle_alpha   90.00
_cell.angle_beta   90.00
_cell.angle_gamma   90.00
#
_symmetry.space_group_name_H-M   'P 1'
#
loop_
_entity.id
_entity.type
_entity.pdbx_description
1 polymer ?
#
loop_
_entity_poly.entity_id
_entity_poly.type
_entity_poly.pdbx_seq_one_letter_code
_entity_poly.pdbx_strand_id
1 'polypeptide(L)'
;MLAFILMRNLKWMLPLLTFIGFVYVPYYVIRQMLVGRNASRNPVYMRSGQYGSGPIRRPVPRMTRKQWREHKRGTLATKRASTQLAELSGSWIAAAIAAVFCAVATGVIGLRNGSVDALAIAPFGWITVLGFSIAAVILGLGKLWEGRDGDPLNRRIVLAGSGGLLGALGYMVFNHLMIPVEPNVTRVLIDAELPQSLYDSASMPRLSAWMLHFAILMAVVRWWRLTDPMRSRRLSLWSVAVVVVADWLIQQLIPIPQPWGMMVAGTAVIAVQIAATWESDDDYTAAVAQGIVR
;
A
#
# COMPACT_ATOMS: atom_id res chain seq x y z
N MET A 1 17.86 36.76 22.15
CA MET A 1 18.46 35.51 22.66
C MET A 1 17.72 34.24 22.20
N LEU A 2 16.38 34.17 22.34
CA LEU A 2 15.55 33.04 21.85
C LEU A 2 15.70 32.72 20.34
N ALA A 3 15.72 33.74 19.48
CA ALA A 3 15.88 33.55 18.03
C ALA A 3 17.23 32.92 17.63
N PHE A 4 18.29 33.21 18.40
CA PHE A 4 19.63 32.65 18.18
C PHE A 4 19.72 31.17 18.61
N ILE A 5 19.06 30.82 19.72
CA ILE A 5 18.92 29.42 20.18
C ILE A 5 18.10 28.60 19.19
N LEU A 6 17.05 29.19 18.62
CA LEU A 6 16.19 28.54 17.61
C LEU A 6 16.94 28.30 16.29
N MET A 7 17.70 29.30 15.80
CA MET A 7 18.50 29.15 14.58
C MET A 7 19.63 28.09 14.72
N ARG A 8 20.27 28.00 15.89
CA ARG A 8 21.34 27.01 16.14
C ARG A 8 20.81 25.58 16.24
N ASN A 9 19.62 25.39 16.81
CA ASN A 9 19.00 24.07 16.96
C ASN A 9 18.08 23.67 15.81
N LEU A 10 17.88 24.55 14.82
CA LEU A 10 17.00 24.31 13.67
C LEU A 10 17.36 23.02 12.92
N LYS A 11 18.65 22.65 12.87
CA LYS A 11 19.16 21.43 12.23
C LYS A 11 18.64 20.13 12.88
N TRP A 12 18.33 20.16 14.17
CA TRP A 12 17.76 19.01 14.90
C TRP A 12 16.25 19.12 15.07
N MET A 13 15.74 20.35 15.18
CA MET A 13 14.30 20.59 15.28
C MET A 13 13.58 20.26 13.98
N LEU A 14 14.13 20.59 12.80
CA LEU A 14 13.47 20.27 11.52
C LEU A 14 13.16 18.78 11.37
N PRO A 15 14.12 17.84 11.48
CA PRO A 15 13.82 16.41 11.36
C PRO A 15 12.90 15.89 12.47
N LEU A 16 12.97 16.44 13.69
CA LEU A 16 12.05 16.10 14.77
C LEU A 16 10.62 16.56 14.46
N LEU A 17 10.45 17.78 13.93
CA LEU A 17 9.16 18.34 13.52
C LEU A 17 8.61 17.62 12.29
N THR A 18 9.48 17.21 11.36
CA THR A 18 9.13 16.32 10.24
C THR A 18 8.67 14.96 10.76
N PHE A 19 9.33 14.38 11.76
CA PHE A 19 8.93 13.12 12.38
C PHE A 19 7.61 13.23 13.15
N ILE A 20 7.43 14.28 13.95
CA ILE A 20 6.18 14.57 14.66
C ILE A 20 5.07 14.81 13.63
N GLY A 21 5.31 15.58 12.57
CA GLY A 21 4.39 15.77 11.46
C GLY A 21 4.05 14.45 10.75
N PHE A 22 5.04 13.58 10.54
CA PHE A 22 4.88 12.27 9.91
C PHE A 22 4.01 11.31 10.73
N VAL A 23 4.03 11.39 12.06
CA VAL A 23 3.15 10.60 12.93
C VAL A 23 1.78 11.29 13.10
N TYR A 24 1.80 12.61 13.29
CA TYR A 24 0.63 13.39 13.67
C TYR A 24 -0.31 13.67 12.50
N VAL A 25 0.20 13.91 11.29
CA VAL A 25 -0.63 14.19 10.11
C VAL A 25 -1.46 12.95 9.71
N PRO A 26 -0.89 11.74 9.57
CA PRO A 26 -1.68 10.53 9.36
C PRO A 26 -2.66 10.27 10.50
N TYR A 27 -2.24 10.46 11.76
CA TYR A 27 -3.14 10.35 12.92
C TYR A 27 -4.32 11.33 12.83
N TYR A 28 -4.08 12.59 12.45
CA TYR A 28 -5.11 13.62 12.33
C TYR A 28 -6.07 13.34 11.16
N VAL A 29 -5.54 12.89 10.01
CA VAL A 29 -6.35 12.46 8.87
C VAL A 29 -7.22 11.25 9.25
N ILE A 30 -6.65 10.27 9.95
CA ILE A 30 -7.38 9.11 10.49
C ILE A 30 -8.48 9.58 11.45
N ARG A 31 -8.18 10.54 12.34
CA ARG A 31 -9.14 11.11 13.30
C ARG A 31 -10.28 11.86 12.60
N GLN A 32 -9.99 12.70 11.61
CA GLN A 32 -11.01 13.41 10.82
C GLN A 32 -11.91 12.44 10.05
N MET A 33 -11.34 11.36 9.50
CA MET A 33 -12.12 10.31 8.82
C MET A 33 -12.98 9.47 9.78
N LEU A 34 -12.54 9.26 11.02
CA LEU A 34 -13.30 8.53 12.05
C LEU A 34 -14.41 9.38 12.66
N VAL A 35 -14.11 10.64 12.99
CA VAL A 35 -15.07 11.56 13.63
C VAL A 35 -16.10 12.08 12.62
N GLY A 36 -15.69 12.31 11.36
CA GLY A 36 -16.59 12.75 10.30
C GLY A 36 -17.60 11.69 9.83
N ARG A 37 -17.29 10.39 9.96
CA ARG A 37 -18.24 9.31 9.59
C ARG A 37 -19.24 8.98 10.69
N ASN A 38 -18.91 9.23 11.95
CA ASN A 38 -19.80 8.92 13.08
C ASN A 38 -20.88 9.99 13.30
N ALA A 39 -20.68 11.23 12.81
CA ALA A 39 -21.66 12.31 12.96
C ALA A 39 -22.85 12.22 12.00
N SER A 40 -22.76 11.45 10.91
CA SER A 40 -23.78 11.42 9.83
C SER A 40 -24.59 10.13 9.75
N ARG A 41 -24.40 9.16 10.66
CA ARG A 41 -25.22 7.95 10.77
C ARG A 41 -26.05 7.98 12.05
N ASN A 42 -26.92 8.96 12.16
CA ASN A 42 -28.20 8.74 12.85
C ASN A 42 -29.17 8.22 11.79
N PRO A 43 -29.41 6.90 11.68
CA PRO A 43 -30.64 6.45 11.06
C PRO A 43 -31.78 7.00 11.91
N VAL A 44 -32.55 7.89 11.29
CA VAL A 44 -33.92 8.21 11.69
C VAL A 44 -34.67 6.87 11.74
N TYR A 45 -34.71 6.27 12.93
CA TYR A 45 -35.66 5.22 13.24
C TYR A 45 -37.04 5.88 13.35
N MET A 46 -37.64 6.16 12.19
CA MET A 46 -39.09 6.32 12.10
C MET A 46 -39.74 4.99 12.48
N ARG A 47 -40.12 4.90 13.76
CA ARG A 47 -41.49 4.66 14.21
C ARG A 47 -42.38 3.89 13.22
N SER A 48 -42.52 2.58 13.42
CA SER A 48 -43.73 1.83 13.08
C SER A 48 -44.00 0.75 14.14
N GLY A 49 -45.21 0.78 14.72
CA GLY A 49 -45.74 -0.10 15.79
C GLY A 49 -45.54 0.47 17.20
N GLN A 50 -46.47 1.13 17.89
CA GLN A 50 -47.93 1.01 17.99
C GLN A 50 -48.38 -0.39 18.46
N TYR A 51 -48.60 -0.49 19.78
CA TYR A 51 -49.40 -1.43 20.57
C TYR A 51 -49.75 -2.80 19.97
N GLY A 52 -49.20 -3.87 20.56
CA GLY A 52 -49.73 -5.24 20.42
C GLY A 52 -48.69 -6.34 20.61
N SER A 53 -48.85 -7.15 21.66
CA SER A 53 -48.35 -8.54 21.79
C SER A 53 -46.83 -8.79 21.61
N GLY A 54 -46.14 -9.13 22.70
CA GLY A 54 -44.70 -9.39 22.71
C GLY A 54 -44.26 -10.45 21.68
N PRO A 55 -43.24 -10.17 20.84
CA PRO A 55 -42.76 -11.13 19.86
C PRO A 55 -41.92 -12.20 20.56
N ILE A 56 -42.26 -13.47 20.32
CA ILE A 56 -41.36 -14.60 20.56
C ILE A 56 -40.09 -14.32 19.75
N ARG A 57 -39.01 -13.92 20.43
CA ARG A 57 -37.69 -13.75 19.82
C ARG A 57 -37.24 -15.12 19.32
N ARG A 58 -37.41 -15.39 18.03
CA ARG A 58 -36.77 -16.55 17.38
C ARG A 58 -35.27 -16.41 17.60
N PRO A 59 -34.58 -17.41 18.16
CA PRO A 59 -33.13 -17.36 18.32
C PRO A 59 -32.53 -17.24 16.92
N VAL A 60 -31.91 -16.10 16.64
CA VAL A 60 -31.14 -15.93 15.41
C VAL A 60 -30.02 -16.98 15.47
N PRO A 61 -29.88 -17.87 14.47
CA PRO A 61 -28.83 -18.87 14.47
C PRO A 61 -27.48 -18.17 14.61
N ARG A 62 -26.71 -18.49 15.65
CA ARG A 62 -25.39 -17.89 15.87
C ARG A 62 -24.49 -18.25 14.70
N MET A 63 -24.06 -17.24 13.95
CA MET A 63 -23.17 -17.44 12.81
C MET A 63 -21.75 -17.68 13.30
N THR A 64 -21.02 -18.57 12.63
CA THR A 64 -19.57 -18.73 12.84
C THR A 64 -18.81 -17.56 12.21
N ARG A 65 -17.58 -17.29 12.67
CA ARG A 65 -16.71 -16.26 12.07
C ARG A 65 -16.51 -16.42 10.56
N LYS A 66 -16.48 -17.66 10.07
CA LYS A 66 -16.38 -17.96 8.62
C LYS A 66 -17.65 -17.53 7.89
N GLN A 67 -18.82 -17.89 8.41
CA GLN A 67 -20.12 -17.52 7.84
C GLN A 67 -20.35 -16.00 7.87
N TRP A 68 -19.93 -15.32 8.93
CA TRP A 68 -19.99 -13.85 9.00
C TRP A 68 -19.16 -13.19 7.90
N ARG A 69 -17.93 -13.65 7.69
CA ARG A 69 -17.05 -13.14 6.62
C ARG A 69 -17.65 -13.39 5.24
N GLU A 70 -18.20 -14.58 5.02
CA GLU A 70 -18.85 -14.93 3.76
C GLU A 70 -20.09 -14.05 3.49
N HIS A 71 -20.92 -13.83 4.53
CA HIS A 71 -22.06 -12.91 4.45
C HIS A 71 -21.63 -11.48 4.11
N LYS A 72 -20.61 -10.95 4.81
CA LYS A 72 -20.04 -9.62 4.53
C LYS A 72 -19.48 -9.54 3.11
N ARG A 73 -18.73 -10.54 2.64
CA ARG A 73 -18.25 -10.59 1.23
C ARG A 73 -19.41 -10.58 0.23
N GLY A 74 -20.51 -11.28 0.53
CA GLY A 74 -21.75 -11.22 -0.26
C GLY A 74 -22.32 -9.80 -0.34
N THR A 75 -22.36 -9.08 0.77
CA THR A 75 -22.82 -7.67 0.76
C THR A 75 -21.87 -6.74 -0.02
N LEU A 76 -20.55 -6.97 0.03
CA LEU A 76 -19.58 -6.22 -0.77
C LEU A 76 -19.75 -6.48 -2.27
N ALA A 77 -20.08 -7.72 -2.66
CA ALA A 77 -20.34 -8.08 -4.05
C ALA A 77 -21.58 -7.36 -4.63
N THR A 78 -22.55 -6.99 -3.79
CA THR A 78 -23.75 -6.25 -4.22
C THR A 78 -23.57 -4.74 -4.36
N LYS A 79 -22.39 -4.19 -4.02
CA LYS A 79 -22.14 -2.75 -4.18
C LYS A 79 -22.17 -2.33 -5.65
N ARG A 80 -22.82 -1.19 -5.93
CA ARG A 80 -22.89 -0.63 -7.29
C ARG A 80 -21.49 -0.22 -7.77
N ALA A 81 -21.19 -0.50 -9.03
CA ALA A 81 -19.89 -0.17 -9.65
C ALA A 81 -19.51 1.32 -9.53
N SER A 82 -20.49 2.23 -9.62
CA SER A 82 -20.25 3.68 -9.45
C SER A 82 -19.74 4.04 -8.05
N THR A 83 -20.28 3.38 -7.02
CA THR A 83 -19.82 3.56 -5.63
C THR A 83 -18.42 2.99 -5.46
N GLN A 84 -18.13 1.85 -6.08
CA GLN A 84 -16.79 1.25 -6.05
C GLN A 84 -15.75 2.15 -6.75
N LEU A 85 -16.10 2.80 -7.87
CA LEU A 85 -15.21 3.74 -8.55
C LEU A 85 -14.94 5.00 -7.71
N ALA A 86 -15.96 5.53 -7.02
CA ALA A 86 -15.78 6.67 -6.11
C ALA A 86 -14.94 6.30 -4.88
N GLU A 87 -15.12 5.11 -4.32
CA GLU A 87 -14.25 4.58 -3.25
C GLU A 87 -12.81 4.42 -3.77
N LEU A 88 -12.63 3.90 -4.99
CA LEU A 88 -11.33 3.68 -5.61
C LEU A 88 -10.58 4.98 -5.90
N SER A 89 -11.26 6.01 -6.43
CA SER A 89 -10.63 7.31 -6.69
C SER A 89 -10.16 7.95 -5.37
N GLY A 90 -10.94 7.82 -4.30
CA GLY A 90 -10.52 8.23 -2.95
C GLY A 90 -9.28 7.48 -2.47
N SER A 91 -9.23 6.16 -2.67
CA SER A 91 -8.06 5.35 -2.36
C SER A 91 -6.83 5.73 -3.20
N TRP A 92 -6.98 6.01 -4.49
CA TRP A 92 -5.86 6.46 -5.33
C TRP A 92 -5.30 7.82 -4.89
N ILE A 93 -6.15 8.77 -4.53
CA ILE A 93 -5.69 10.06 -3.97
C ILE A 93 -4.91 9.83 -2.67
N ALA A 94 -5.43 9.00 -1.77
CA ALA A 94 -4.73 8.65 -0.53
C ALA A 94 -3.38 7.97 -0.79
N ALA A 95 -3.31 7.06 -1.78
CA ALA A 95 -2.08 6.38 -2.18
C ALA A 95 -1.06 7.35 -2.77
N ALA A 96 -1.50 8.28 -3.63
CA ALA A 96 -0.64 9.31 -4.21
C ALA A 96 -0.02 10.19 -3.12
N ILE A 97 -0.86 10.67 -2.18
CA ILE A 97 -0.38 11.45 -1.03
C ILE A 97 0.64 10.65 -0.21
N ALA A 98 0.33 9.39 0.12
CA ALA A 98 1.24 8.53 0.88
C ALA A 98 2.57 8.30 0.15
N ALA A 99 2.55 8.09 -1.17
CA ALA A 99 3.75 7.92 -1.98
C ALA A 99 4.62 9.18 -1.98
N VAL A 100 4.01 10.36 -2.14
CA VAL A 100 4.72 11.65 -2.04
C VAL A 100 5.35 11.83 -0.66
N PHE A 101 4.61 11.53 0.42
CA PHE A 101 5.16 11.60 1.77
C PHE A 101 6.35 10.66 1.99
N CYS A 102 6.29 9.42 1.48
CA CYS A 102 7.41 8.48 1.57
C CYS A 102 8.63 8.99 0.79
N ALA A 103 8.42 9.52 -0.40
CA ALA A 103 9.50 10.07 -1.21
C ALA A 103 10.13 11.31 -0.58
N VAL A 104 9.34 12.22 -0.01
CA VAL A 104 9.85 13.38 0.73
C VAL A 104 10.64 12.92 1.97
N ALA A 105 10.09 12.00 2.77
CA ALA A 105 10.77 11.47 3.95
C ALA A 105 12.12 10.85 3.57
N THR A 106 12.15 10.09 2.47
CA THR A 106 13.37 9.44 2.03
C THR A 106 14.36 10.41 1.40
N GLY A 107 13.86 11.43 0.69
CA GLY A 107 14.66 12.53 0.15
C GLY A 107 15.34 13.35 1.23
N VAL A 108 14.63 13.69 2.31
CA VAL A 108 15.19 14.42 3.46
C VAL A 108 16.33 13.63 4.12
N ILE A 109 16.21 12.31 4.21
CA ILE A 109 17.26 11.45 4.76
C ILE A 109 18.43 11.33 3.78
N GLY A 110 18.15 11.03 2.51
CA GLY A 110 19.18 10.76 1.49
C GLY A 110 19.96 12.00 1.06
N LEU A 111 19.34 13.17 1.03
CA LEU A 111 19.96 14.43 0.61
C LEU A 111 20.49 15.27 1.78
N ARG A 112 20.47 14.73 3.02
CA ARG A 112 20.84 15.48 4.24
C ARG A 112 22.20 16.19 4.13
N ASN A 113 23.16 15.57 3.45
CA ASN A 113 24.53 16.07 3.30
C ASN A 113 24.91 16.37 1.82
N GLY A 114 23.97 16.24 0.89
CA GLY A 114 24.22 16.31 -0.56
C GLY A 114 23.78 17.64 -1.18
N SER A 115 24.17 17.87 -2.44
CA SER A 115 23.62 18.96 -3.24
C SER A 115 22.19 18.64 -3.68
N VAL A 116 21.35 19.68 -3.74
CA VAL A 116 19.96 19.60 -4.19
C VAL A 116 19.92 19.88 -5.70
N ASP A 117 20.56 19.01 -6.48
CA ASP A 117 20.54 19.08 -7.94
C ASP A 117 19.41 18.21 -8.53
N ALA A 118 18.99 18.49 -9.77
CA ALA A 118 17.91 17.78 -10.45
C ALA A 118 18.19 16.27 -10.53
N LEU A 119 19.43 15.88 -10.84
CA LEU A 119 19.85 14.47 -10.87
C LEU A 119 19.84 13.81 -9.49
N ALA A 120 20.07 14.57 -8.42
CA ALA A 120 20.02 14.06 -7.04
C ALA A 120 18.58 13.85 -6.57
N ILE A 121 17.62 14.63 -7.09
CA ILE A 121 16.19 14.52 -6.77
C ILE A 121 15.50 13.43 -7.61
N ALA A 122 15.98 13.19 -8.84
CA ALA A 122 15.38 12.27 -9.80
C ALA A 122 15.00 10.88 -9.24
N PRO A 123 15.84 10.20 -8.43
CA PRO A 123 15.48 8.90 -7.86
C PRO A 123 14.24 8.93 -6.96
N PHE A 124 14.02 10.01 -6.21
CA PHE A 124 12.84 10.16 -5.35
C PHE A 124 11.58 10.41 -6.16
N GLY A 125 11.69 11.13 -7.29
CA GLY A 125 10.61 11.25 -8.28
C GLY A 125 10.23 9.89 -8.85
N TRP A 126 11.23 9.09 -9.23
CA TRP A 126 11.03 7.72 -9.72
C TRP A 126 10.35 6.82 -8.68
N ILE A 127 10.81 6.84 -7.42
CA ILE A 127 10.17 6.09 -6.32
C ILE A 127 8.70 6.49 -6.16
N THR A 128 8.41 7.79 -6.23
CA THR A 128 7.04 8.31 -6.09
C THR A 128 6.14 7.77 -7.19
N VAL A 129 6.56 7.92 -8.45
CA VAL A 129 5.78 7.52 -9.63
C VAL A 129 5.53 6.01 -9.58
N LEU A 130 6.60 5.21 -9.46
CA LEU A 130 6.46 3.76 -9.52
C LEU A 130 5.76 3.19 -8.28
N GLY A 131 6.08 3.69 -7.08
CA GLY A 131 5.42 3.29 -5.84
C GLY A 131 3.91 3.60 -5.86
N PHE A 132 3.52 4.76 -6.38
CA PHE A 132 2.11 5.11 -6.61
C PHE A 132 1.47 4.18 -7.65
N SER A 133 2.10 3.96 -8.81
CA SER A 133 1.55 3.10 -9.86
C SER A 133 1.32 1.67 -9.39
N ILE A 134 2.26 1.09 -8.64
CA ILE A 134 2.10 -0.23 -8.02
C ILE A 134 0.91 -0.21 -7.05
N ALA A 135 0.82 0.80 -6.18
CA ALA A 135 -0.28 0.91 -5.24
C ALA A 135 -1.64 1.06 -5.93
N ALA A 136 -1.72 1.90 -6.97
CA ALA A 136 -2.93 2.14 -7.73
C ALA A 136 -3.44 0.85 -8.41
N VAL A 137 -2.55 0.08 -9.03
CA VAL A 137 -2.87 -1.22 -9.64
C VAL A 137 -3.36 -2.21 -8.57
N ILE A 138 -2.66 -2.32 -7.44
CA ILE A 138 -3.04 -3.25 -6.37
C ILE A 138 -4.40 -2.90 -5.76
N LEU A 139 -4.68 -1.61 -5.53
CA LEU A 139 -5.97 -1.15 -5.02
C LEU A 139 -7.10 -1.43 -6.03
N GLY A 140 -6.85 -1.18 -7.32
CA GLY A 140 -7.79 -1.47 -8.39
C GLY A 140 -8.12 -2.97 -8.48
N LEU A 141 -7.09 -3.82 -8.53
CA LEU A 141 -7.25 -5.28 -8.54
C LEU A 141 -7.89 -5.80 -7.25
N GLY A 142 -7.52 -5.23 -6.10
CA GLY A 142 -8.14 -5.53 -4.81
C GLY A 142 -9.65 -5.31 -4.85
N LYS A 143 -10.09 -4.18 -5.40
CA LYS A 143 -11.52 -3.88 -5.57
C LYS A 143 -12.24 -4.87 -6.49
N LEU A 144 -11.61 -5.23 -7.61
CA LEU A 144 -12.17 -6.24 -8.53
C LEU A 144 -12.31 -7.63 -7.87
N TRP A 145 -11.52 -7.91 -6.83
CA TRP A 145 -11.50 -9.19 -6.13
C TRP A 145 -12.28 -9.24 -4.82
N GLU A 146 -12.84 -8.12 -4.35
CA GLU A 146 -13.53 -8.05 -3.03
C GLU A 146 -14.71 -9.02 -2.91
N GLY A 147 -15.45 -9.24 -4.00
CA GLY A 147 -16.71 -9.99 -3.99
C GLY A 147 -16.59 -11.51 -4.14
N ARG A 148 -15.38 -12.06 -4.33
CA ARG A 148 -15.19 -13.51 -4.55
C ARG A 148 -13.96 -14.02 -3.83
N ASP A 149 -14.06 -15.18 -3.19
CA ASP A 149 -12.88 -15.97 -2.81
C ASP A 149 -12.33 -16.63 -4.07
N GLY A 150 -11.50 -15.90 -4.82
CA GLY A 150 -10.91 -16.34 -6.07
C GLY A 150 -9.70 -17.26 -5.86
N ASP A 151 -9.42 -18.09 -6.87
CA ASP A 151 -8.24 -18.96 -6.91
C ASP A 151 -6.96 -18.13 -6.71
N PRO A 152 -6.12 -18.47 -5.71
CA PRO A 152 -4.86 -17.78 -5.48
C PRO A 152 -3.91 -17.85 -6.68
N LEU A 153 -3.94 -18.91 -7.50
CA LEU A 153 -3.06 -19.03 -8.66
C LEU A 153 -3.39 -17.97 -9.72
N ASN A 154 -4.67 -17.83 -10.09
CA ASN A 154 -5.13 -16.82 -11.05
C ASN A 154 -4.76 -15.40 -10.62
N ARG A 155 -4.90 -15.08 -9.32
CA ARG A 155 -4.50 -13.76 -8.80
C ARG A 155 -3.00 -13.50 -8.95
N ARG A 156 -2.15 -14.51 -8.71
CA ARG A 156 -0.70 -14.38 -8.89
C ARG A 156 -0.32 -14.17 -10.36
N ILE A 157 -0.98 -14.86 -11.29
CA ILE A 157 -0.73 -14.69 -12.73
C ILE A 157 -1.10 -13.27 -13.18
N VAL A 158 -2.27 -12.78 -12.76
CA VAL A 158 -2.69 -11.39 -13.05
C VAL A 158 -1.70 -10.38 -12.46
N LEU A 159 -1.30 -10.58 -11.20
CA LEU A 159 -0.29 -9.72 -10.57
C LEU A 159 1.07 -9.80 -11.27
N ALA A 160 1.50 -10.98 -11.72
CA ALA A 160 2.74 -11.14 -12.47
C ALA A 160 2.70 -10.33 -13.77
N GLY A 161 1.61 -10.44 -14.53
CA GLY A 161 1.40 -9.67 -15.76
C GLY A 161 1.40 -8.15 -15.49
N SER A 162 0.67 -7.70 -14.45
CA SER A 162 0.69 -6.29 -14.04
C SER A 162 2.07 -5.83 -13.57
N GLY A 163 2.79 -6.68 -12.86
CA GLY A 163 4.17 -6.43 -12.41
C GLY A 163 5.13 -6.28 -13.58
N GLY A 164 4.98 -7.07 -14.64
CA GLY A 164 5.72 -6.89 -15.88
C GLY A 164 5.50 -5.51 -16.51
N LEU A 165 4.23 -5.07 -16.62
CA LEU A 165 3.91 -3.74 -17.14
C LEU A 165 4.47 -2.61 -16.25
N LEU A 166 4.40 -2.78 -14.93
CA LEU A 166 4.98 -1.83 -13.97
C LEU A 166 6.51 -1.79 -14.05
N GLY A 167 7.16 -2.93 -14.27
CA GLY A 167 8.60 -2.98 -14.52
C GLY A 167 8.99 -2.26 -15.81
N ALA A 168 8.19 -2.39 -16.88
CA ALA A 168 8.38 -1.63 -18.11
C ALA A 168 8.24 -0.12 -17.89
N LEU A 169 7.19 0.31 -17.17
CA LEU A 169 7.01 1.70 -16.76
C LEU A 169 8.21 2.19 -15.93
N GLY A 170 8.65 1.38 -14.96
CA GLY A 170 9.80 1.65 -14.13
C GLY A 170 11.05 1.91 -14.96
N TYR A 171 11.36 1.04 -15.91
CA TYR A 171 12.48 1.21 -16.85
C TYR A 171 12.38 2.49 -17.68
N MET A 172 11.20 2.78 -18.25
CA MET A 172 10.98 3.97 -19.07
C MET A 172 11.21 5.26 -18.27
N VAL A 173 10.60 5.35 -17.07
CA VAL A 173 10.75 6.53 -16.20
C VAL A 173 12.19 6.64 -15.69
N PHE A 174 12.83 5.52 -15.37
CA PHE A 174 14.21 5.49 -14.89
C PHE A 174 15.18 6.07 -15.92
N ASN A 175 15.07 5.62 -17.18
CA ASN A 175 15.91 6.10 -18.27
C ASN A 175 15.57 7.55 -18.65
N HIS A 176 14.28 7.90 -18.65
CA HIS A 176 13.85 9.27 -18.96
C HIS A 176 14.39 10.29 -17.94
N LEU A 177 14.45 9.91 -16.66
CA LEU A 177 15.01 10.73 -15.60
C LEU A 177 16.54 10.69 -15.53
N MET A 178 17.21 9.90 -16.40
CA MET A 178 18.66 9.76 -16.47
C MET A 178 19.29 9.49 -15.10
N ILE A 179 18.65 8.64 -14.29
CA ILE A 179 19.10 8.38 -12.93
C ILE A 179 20.51 7.77 -12.99
N PRO A 180 21.49 8.33 -12.25
CA PRO A 180 22.84 7.80 -12.24
C PRO A 180 22.83 6.39 -11.66
N VAL A 181 23.37 5.44 -12.40
CA VAL A 181 23.55 4.04 -11.97
C VAL A 181 25.03 3.78 -11.79
N GLU A 182 25.39 3.28 -10.62
CA GLU A 182 26.73 2.73 -10.43
C GLU A 182 26.84 1.43 -11.24
N PRO A 183 27.89 1.26 -12.07
CA PRO A 183 27.97 0.17 -13.04
C PRO A 183 28.03 -1.25 -12.46
N ASN A 184 28.04 -1.40 -11.13
CA ASN A 184 28.07 -2.69 -10.46
C ASN A 184 26.79 -2.91 -9.66
N VAL A 185 25.82 -3.60 -10.26
CA VAL A 185 24.62 -4.01 -9.53
C VAL A 185 25.04 -5.01 -8.45
N THR A 186 24.95 -4.58 -7.20
CA THR A 186 25.47 -5.34 -6.05
C THR A 186 24.59 -6.55 -5.76
N ARG A 187 25.16 -7.74 -5.86
CA ARG A 187 24.63 -8.98 -5.28
C ARG A 187 25.47 -9.33 -4.07
N VAL A 188 24.82 -9.80 -3.01
CA VAL A 188 25.48 -10.16 -1.75
C VAL A 188 25.59 -11.68 -1.61
N LEU A 189 24.61 -12.42 -2.12
CA LEU A 189 24.48 -13.86 -1.87
C LEU A 189 24.83 -14.76 -3.05
N ILE A 190 24.69 -14.27 -4.29
CA ILE A 190 24.82 -15.10 -5.50
C ILE A 190 25.88 -14.49 -6.41
N ASP A 191 27.00 -15.19 -6.53
CA ASP A 191 28.06 -14.87 -7.47
C ASP A 191 27.94 -15.77 -8.70
N ALA A 192 27.06 -15.37 -9.62
CA ALA A 192 26.78 -16.11 -10.86
C ALA A 192 26.80 -15.15 -12.05
N GLU A 193 27.25 -15.62 -13.21
CA GLU A 193 27.23 -14.80 -14.43
C GLU A 193 25.81 -14.32 -14.75
N LEU A 194 25.69 -13.05 -15.13
CA LEU A 194 24.39 -12.46 -15.47
C LEU A 194 23.99 -12.91 -16.89
N PRO A 195 22.76 -13.41 -17.08
CA PRO A 195 22.33 -13.85 -18.39
C PRO A 195 22.23 -12.66 -19.36
N GLN A 196 22.87 -12.79 -20.54
CA GLN A 196 22.90 -11.75 -21.58
C GLN A 196 21.52 -11.38 -22.15
N SER A 197 20.48 -12.19 -21.89
CA SER A 197 19.10 -11.87 -22.26
C SER A 197 18.47 -10.80 -21.36
N LEU A 198 18.96 -10.67 -20.12
CA LEU A 198 18.46 -9.72 -19.11
C LEU A 198 19.39 -8.54 -18.90
N TYR A 199 20.69 -8.72 -19.16
CA TYR A 199 21.72 -7.72 -18.92
C TYR A 199 22.52 -7.44 -20.19
N ASP A 200 22.97 -6.21 -20.35
CA ASP A 200 23.91 -5.87 -21.43
C ASP A 200 25.37 -6.17 -21.04
N SER A 201 26.31 -5.84 -21.94
CA SER A 201 27.74 -6.05 -21.73
C SER A 201 28.32 -5.20 -20.59
N ALA A 202 27.63 -4.14 -20.17
CA ALA A 202 28.00 -3.30 -19.05
C ALA A 202 27.34 -3.75 -17.74
N SER A 203 26.73 -4.95 -17.71
CA SER A 203 25.96 -5.47 -16.58
C SER A 203 24.76 -4.59 -16.18
N MET A 204 24.28 -3.74 -17.09
CA MET A 204 23.10 -2.92 -16.85
C MET A 204 21.82 -3.72 -17.15
N PRO A 205 20.80 -3.60 -16.28
CA PRO A 205 19.54 -4.32 -16.48
C PRO A 205 18.77 -3.77 -17.67
N ARG A 206 18.51 -4.63 -18.65
CA ARG A 206 17.63 -4.33 -19.80
C ARG A 206 16.17 -4.33 -19.37
N LEU A 207 15.29 -3.80 -20.21
CA LEU A 207 13.84 -3.79 -20.01
C LEU A 207 13.30 -5.15 -19.51
N SER A 208 13.78 -6.26 -20.09
CA SER A 208 13.39 -7.61 -19.69
C SER A 208 13.69 -7.93 -18.22
N ALA A 209 14.85 -7.51 -17.69
CA ALA A 209 15.20 -7.67 -16.28
C ALA A 209 14.22 -6.91 -15.37
N TRP A 210 13.90 -5.66 -15.71
CA TRP A 210 12.95 -4.85 -14.95
C TRP A 210 11.55 -5.47 -14.95
N MET A 211 11.05 -5.88 -16.12
CA MET A 211 9.77 -6.57 -16.24
C MET A 211 9.73 -7.84 -15.40
N LEU A 212 10.78 -8.67 -15.48
CA LEU A 212 10.84 -9.93 -14.75
C LEU A 212 10.93 -9.72 -13.23
N HIS A 213 11.76 -8.77 -12.78
CA HIS A 213 11.91 -8.44 -11.36
C HIS A 213 10.56 -8.05 -10.73
N PHE A 214 9.86 -7.08 -11.33
CA PHE A 214 8.57 -6.63 -10.80
C PHE A 214 7.45 -7.66 -11.01
N ALA A 215 7.49 -8.47 -12.07
CA ALA A 215 6.57 -9.59 -12.25
C ALA A 215 6.69 -10.61 -11.11
N ILE A 216 7.91 -10.99 -10.73
CA ILE A 216 8.14 -11.92 -9.62
C ILE A 216 7.74 -11.28 -8.29
N LEU A 217 8.10 -10.02 -8.03
CA LEU A 217 7.71 -9.30 -6.81
C LEU A 217 6.19 -9.29 -6.64
N MET A 218 5.47 -8.99 -7.72
CA MET A 218 4.01 -8.96 -7.72
C MET A 218 3.38 -10.35 -7.60
N ALA A 219 4.01 -11.40 -8.13
CA ALA A 219 3.52 -12.77 -8.07
C ALA A 219 3.76 -13.45 -6.72
N VAL A 220 4.92 -13.22 -6.10
CA VAL A 220 5.36 -13.90 -4.88
C VAL A 220 4.69 -13.32 -3.65
N VAL A 221 4.64 -11.99 -3.57
CA VAL A 221 4.01 -11.30 -2.45
C VAL A 221 2.50 -11.40 -2.60
N ARG A 222 1.81 -11.75 -1.51
CA ARG A 222 0.35 -11.86 -1.47
C ARG A 222 -0.32 -10.49 -1.35
N TRP A 223 -0.08 -9.59 -2.31
CA TRP A 223 -0.53 -8.19 -2.29
C TRP A 223 -2.04 -8.05 -2.08
N TRP A 224 -2.83 -8.99 -2.61
CA TRP A 224 -4.29 -9.01 -2.43
C TRP A 224 -4.74 -9.15 -0.97
N ARG A 225 -3.88 -9.64 -0.06
CA ARG A 225 -4.20 -9.69 1.38
C ARG A 225 -4.04 -8.33 2.05
N LEU A 226 -3.23 -7.43 1.47
CA LEU A 226 -2.99 -6.10 2.02
C LEU A 226 -4.15 -5.14 1.73
N THR A 227 -4.93 -5.43 0.68
CA THR A 227 -6.13 -4.71 0.29
C THR A 227 -7.42 -5.31 0.84
N ASP A 228 -7.36 -6.42 1.61
CA ASP A 228 -8.56 -7.03 2.18
C ASP A 228 -9.21 -6.07 3.20
N PRO A 229 -10.48 -5.64 2.99
CA PRO A 229 -11.16 -4.73 3.91
C PRO A 229 -11.28 -5.27 5.33
N MET A 230 -11.31 -6.60 5.49
CA MET A 230 -11.46 -7.30 6.77
C MET A 230 -10.13 -7.52 7.51
N ARG A 231 -9.11 -6.72 7.21
CA ARG A 231 -7.82 -6.74 7.91
C ARG A 231 -7.94 -6.24 9.35
N SER A 232 -7.20 -6.83 10.28
CA SER A 232 -7.25 -6.44 11.70
C SER A 232 -6.50 -5.14 12.04
N ARG A 233 -5.52 -4.74 11.21
CA ARG A 233 -4.71 -3.54 11.41
C ARG A 233 -4.62 -2.74 10.11
N ARG A 234 -4.69 -1.41 10.21
CA ARG A 234 -4.56 -0.50 9.05
C ARG A 234 -3.14 -0.49 8.46
N LEU A 235 -2.12 -0.51 9.33
CA LEU A 235 -0.72 -0.56 8.93
C LEU A 235 0.01 -1.61 9.77
N SER A 236 0.68 -2.53 9.09
CA SER A 236 1.46 -3.61 9.66
C SER A 236 2.92 -3.46 9.25
N LEU A 237 3.76 -3.01 10.17
CA LEU A 237 5.21 -2.88 9.94
C LEU A 237 5.84 -4.23 9.57
N TRP A 238 5.29 -5.33 10.10
CA TRP A 238 5.70 -6.67 9.69
C TRP A 238 5.44 -6.95 8.21
N SER A 239 4.29 -6.53 7.70
CA SER A 239 3.99 -6.71 6.27
C SER A 239 4.89 -5.85 5.39
N VAL A 240 5.22 -4.63 5.83
CA VAL A 240 6.21 -3.77 5.15
C VAL A 240 7.57 -4.48 5.10
N ALA A 241 8.05 -4.98 6.24
CA ALA A 241 9.31 -5.70 6.34
C ALA A 241 9.35 -6.94 5.42
N VAL A 242 8.30 -7.76 5.44
CA VAL A 242 8.20 -8.95 4.56
C VAL A 242 8.27 -8.58 3.09
N VAL A 243 7.62 -7.50 2.67
CA VAL A 243 7.66 -7.06 1.26
C VAL A 243 9.05 -6.56 0.88
N VAL A 244 9.69 -5.75 1.72
CA VAL A 244 11.05 -5.24 1.47
C VAL A 244 12.08 -6.37 1.46
N VAL A 245 11.96 -7.35 2.35
CA VAL A 245 12.83 -8.53 2.38
C VAL A 245 12.60 -9.42 1.16
N ALA A 246 11.35 -9.59 0.73
CA ALA A 246 11.03 -10.33 -0.50
C ALA A 246 11.66 -9.65 -1.72
N ASP A 247 11.55 -8.32 -1.82
CA ASP A 247 12.22 -7.53 -2.86
C ASP A 247 13.74 -7.70 -2.82
N TRP A 248 14.34 -7.63 -1.62
CA TRP A 248 15.77 -7.88 -1.43
C TRP A 248 16.22 -9.29 -1.85
N LEU A 249 15.39 -10.31 -1.63
CA LEU A 249 15.67 -11.68 -2.10
C LEU A 249 15.55 -11.79 -3.62
N ILE A 250 14.52 -11.19 -4.21
CA ILE A 250 14.33 -11.18 -5.67
C ILE A 250 15.47 -10.42 -6.35
N GLN A 251 15.96 -9.35 -5.74
CA GLN A 251 17.15 -8.62 -6.17
C GLN A 251 18.39 -9.53 -6.25
N GLN A 252 18.53 -10.54 -5.40
CA GLN A 252 19.67 -11.48 -5.52
C GLN A 252 19.59 -12.33 -6.80
N LEU A 253 18.37 -12.62 -7.27
CA LEU A 253 18.10 -13.42 -8.46
C LEU A 253 18.11 -12.56 -9.74
N ILE A 254 17.47 -11.40 -9.68
CA ILE A 254 17.32 -10.45 -10.79
C ILE A 254 17.74 -9.07 -10.29
N PRO A 255 19.04 -8.77 -10.32
CA PRO A 255 19.54 -7.51 -9.84
C PRO A 255 18.99 -6.31 -10.64
N ILE A 256 18.45 -5.32 -9.92
CA ILE A 256 18.15 -3.97 -10.39
C ILE A 256 18.93 -2.93 -9.54
N PRO A 257 19.05 -1.67 -9.96
CA PRO A 257 19.85 -0.68 -9.24
C PRO A 257 19.37 -0.48 -7.79
N GLN A 258 20.26 -0.68 -6.83
CA GLN A 258 20.02 -0.50 -5.40
C GLN A 258 20.41 0.92 -4.97
N PRO A 259 19.78 1.48 -3.91
CA PRO A 259 18.73 0.92 -3.04
C PRO A 259 17.29 1.08 -3.58
N TRP A 260 17.14 1.50 -4.84
CA TRP A 260 15.88 2.06 -5.35
C TRP A 260 14.72 1.06 -5.38
N GLY A 261 14.97 -0.21 -5.71
CA GLY A 261 13.95 -1.27 -5.72
C GLY A 261 13.23 -1.43 -4.37
N MET A 262 14.01 -1.52 -3.28
CA MET A 262 13.46 -1.71 -1.93
C MET A 262 12.65 -0.50 -1.47
N MET A 263 13.08 0.71 -1.85
CA MET A 263 12.37 1.94 -1.52
C MET A 263 11.03 2.03 -2.26
N VAL A 264 10.96 1.57 -3.51
CA VAL A 264 9.71 1.43 -4.25
C VAL A 264 8.80 0.41 -3.60
N ALA A 265 9.30 -0.79 -3.29
CA ALA A 265 8.52 -1.84 -2.65
C ALA A 265 7.97 -1.39 -1.29
N GLY A 266 8.80 -0.73 -0.47
CA GLY A 266 8.44 -0.12 0.80
C GLY A 266 7.42 1.01 0.67
N THR A 267 7.59 1.89 -0.30
CA THR A 267 6.64 2.98 -0.58
C THR A 267 5.28 2.43 -1.03
N ALA A 268 5.28 1.47 -1.95
CA ALA A 268 4.06 0.86 -2.46
C ALA A 268 3.27 0.15 -1.36
N VAL A 269 3.93 -0.66 -0.52
CA VAL A 269 3.26 -1.40 0.56
C VAL A 269 2.70 -0.48 1.65
N ILE A 270 3.35 0.65 1.93
CA ILE A 270 2.84 1.68 2.84
C ILE A 270 1.64 2.39 2.20
N ALA A 271 1.77 2.83 0.94
CA ALA A 271 0.73 3.52 0.21
C ALA A 271 -0.54 2.67 0.08
N VAL A 272 -0.42 1.39 -0.29
CA VAL A 272 -1.53 0.42 -0.33
C VAL A 272 -2.21 0.31 1.02
N GLN A 273 -1.44 0.14 2.09
CA GLN A 273 -2.02 -0.05 3.42
C GLN A 273 -2.75 1.19 3.95
N ILE A 274 -2.23 2.39 3.67
CA ILE A 274 -2.88 3.64 4.08
C ILE A 274 -4.16 3.88 3.26
N ALA A 275 -4.11 3.60 1.96
CA ALA A 275 -5.19 3.89 1.02
C ALA A 275 -6.32 2.84 0.99
N ALA A 276 -6.03 1.59 1.35
CA ALA A 276 -7.01 0.52 1.30
C ALA A 276 -8.17 0.78 2.27
N THR A 277 -9.39 0.52 1.78
CA THR A 277 -10.60 0.56 2.60
C THR A 277 -10.47 -0.40 3.79
N TRP A 278 -11.09 -0.02 4.89
CA TRP A 278 -11.01 -0.79 6.14
C TRP A 278 -12.37 -0.82 6.81
N GLU A 279 -12.88 -2.03 7.02
CA GLU A 279 -14.01 -2.28 7.91
C GLU A 279 -13.43 -2.77 9.23
N SER A 280 -13.69 -2.05 10.33
CA SER A 280 -13.06 -2.37 11.61
C SER A 280 -13.60 -3.68 12.17
N ASP A 281 -12.76 -4.37 12.96
CA ASP A 281 -13.22 -5.49 13.79
C ASP A 281 -14.26 -5.03 14.83
N ASP A 282 -14.53 -3.72 14.98
CA ASP A 282 -15.58 -3.21 15.87
C ASP A 282 -16.97 -3.64 15.40
N ASP A 283 -17.19 -3.75 14.08
CA ASP A 283 -18.42 -4.31 13.53
C ASP A 283 -18.58 -5.78 13.96
N TYR A 284 -17.47 -6.52 14.02
CA TYR A 284 -17.45 -7.91 14.45
C TYR A 284 -17.66 -8.03 15.96
N THR A 285 -16.96 -7.23 16.77
CA THR A 285 -17.12 -7.25 18.24
C THR A 285 -18.52 -6.77 18.64
N ALA A 286 -19.11 -5.81 17.93
CA ALA A 286 -20.51 -5.42 18.10
C ALA A 286 -21.47 -6.57 17.75
N ALA A 287 -21.23 -7.29 16.66
CA ALA A 287 -22.03 -8.46 16.29
C ALA A 287 -21.92 -9.61 17.31
N VAL A 288 -20.73 -9.83 17.88
CA VAL A 288 -20.51 -10.78 18.99
C VAL A 288 -21.23 -10.32 20.26
N ALA A 289 -21.13 -9.04 20.62
CA ALA A 289 -21.80 -8.46 21.78
C ALA A 289 -23.34 -8.54 21.68
N GLN A 290 -23.87 -8.46 20.46
CA GLN A 290 -25.30 -8.63 20.16
C GLN A 290 -25.73 -10.11 20.08
N GLY A 291 -24.80 -11.07 20.23
CA GLY A 291 -25.08 -12.50 20.19
C GLY A 291 -25.38 -13.05 18.78
N ILE A 292 -25.06 -12.29 17.73
CA ILE A 292 -25.26 -12.69 16.32
C ILE A 292 -24.17 -13.68 15.90
N VAL A 293 -22.95 -13.51 16.39
CA VAL A 293 -21.77 -14.32 16.06
C VAL A 293 -21.26 -15.04 17.31
N ARG A 294 -20.84 -16.30 17.15
CA ARG A 294 -20.31 -17.15 18.23
C ARG A 294 -18.81 -16.97 18.44
#